data_AF-A0A3A4ZGV1-F1
#
_entry.id   AF-A0A3A4ZGV1-F1
#
_cell.length_a   1.000
_cell.length_b   1.000
_cell.length_c   1.000
_cell.angle_alpha   90.00
_cell.angle_beta   90.00
_cell.angle_gamma   90.00
#
_symmetry.space_group_name_H-M   'P 1'
#
loop_
_entity.id
_entity.type
_entity.pdbx_description
1 polymer ?
#
loop_
_entity_poly.entity_id
_entity_poly.type
_entity_poly.pdbx_seq_one_letter_code
_entity_poly.pdbx_strand_id
1 'polypeptide(L)'
;MVKYGKGFKNLIARILVFLGLFVVISGITGPWIIGTKLLYGFHFYIYGNMGKVLLLGSIAFLILAKDKITSFPYFKFNKSSLFFILLGFAFIPVFFVLAKQLLLFSAFNVHLMLSLYTHFILLFSVFLVGYGVFGNDLINYFFREYWREIKICLGFAVLMYFAIFQVWKLWPIFSKIVLYAVTFLFGLTYTNVTVHQPYTLVVNNFAVKILQACSGVDSMFLFTSLYVFIGLVDWKVLNHKKYFLLFLPALAGLFLVNILRIYLIILIGVWGYQELSLKLFHTYAGLLFFVAYFLVFLKLSYSRIRK
;
A
#
# COMPACT_ATOMS: atom_id res chain seq x y z
N MET A 1 -13.42 20.97 18.78
CA MET A 1 -13.57 20.22 17.51
C MET A 1 -13.47 21.21 16.37
N VAL A 2 -12.48 21.07 15.48
CA VAL A 2 -12.38 21.92 14.29
C VAL A 2 -13.58 21.61 13.40
N LYS A 3 -14.47 22.60 13.14
CA LYS A 3 -15.59 22.42 12.22
C LYS A 3 -15.05 22.36 10.79
N TYR A 4 -14.95 21.15 10.24
CA TYR A 4 -14.55 20.97 8.85
C TYR A 4 -15.55 21.64 7.89
N GLY A 5 -15.03 22.42 6.94
CA GLY A 5 -15.83 23.10 5.92
C GLY A 5 -16.60 22.14 5.01
N LYS A 6 -17.70 22.63 4.40
CA LYS A 6 -18.52 21.83 3.46
C LYS A 6 -17.71 21.27 2.29
N GLY A 7 -16.71 22.01 1.79
CA GLY A 7 -15.87 21.55 0.68
C GLY A 7 -14.90 20.42 1.07
N PHE A 8 -14.29 20.46 2.26
CA PHE A 8 -13.49 19.34 2.76
C PHE A 8 -14.31 18.05 2.92
N LYS A 9 -15.54 18.16 3.45
CA LYS A 9 -16.46 17.01 3.52
C LYS A 9 -16.80 16.46 2.14
N ASN A 10 -17.00 17.33 1.14
CA ASN A 10 -17.22 16.93 -0.26
C ASN A 10 -16.01 16.19 -0.84
N LEU A 11 -14.79 16.68 -0.58
CA LEU A 11 -13.56 16.02 -1.01
C LEU A 11 -13.43 14.61 -0.40
N ILE A 12 -13.63 14.47 0.93
CA ILE A 12 -13.61 13.17 1.61
C ILE A 12 -14.64 12.21 1.00
N ALA A 13 -15.88 12.67 0.80
CA ALA A 13 -16.91 11.82 0.20
C ALA A 13 -16.50 11.31 -1.19
N ARG A 14 -15.92 12.16 -2.03
CA ARG A 14 -15.41 11.76 -3.35
C ARG A 14 -14.23 10.78 -3.25
N ILE A 15 -13.29 11.00 -2.32
CA ILE A 15 -12.20 10.05 -2.06
C ILE A 15 -12.76 8.68 -1.66
N LEU A 16 -13.74 8.64 -0.75
CA LEU A 16 -14.36 7.39 -0.30
C LEU A 16 -15.10 6.68 -1.44
N VAL A 17 -15.85 7.41 -2.27
CA VAL A 17 -16.50 6.86 -3.47
C VAL A 17 -15.47 6.30 -4.45
N PHE A 18 -14.40 7.04 -4.75
CA PHE A 18 -13.33 6.58 -5.62
C PHE A 18 -12.67 5.31 -5.06
N LEU A 19 -12.34 5.27 -3.77
CA LEU A 19 -11.76 4.10 -3.12
C LEU A 19 -12.69 2.89 -3.19
N GLY A 20 -14.00 3.08 -2.97
CA GLY A 20 -14.99 2.02 -3.12
C GLY A 20 -15.03 1.46 -4.54
N LEU A 21 -15.11 2.33 -5.55
CA LEU A 21 -15.08 1.92 -6.96
C LEU A 21 -13.76 1.26 -7.35
N PHE A 22 -12.63 1.79 -6.88
CA PHE A 22 -11.30 1.23 -7.11
C PHE A 22 -11.17 -0.17 -6.51
N VAL A 23 -11.72 -0.40 -5.30
CA VAL A 23 -11.77 -1.73 -4.67
C VAL A 23 -12.62 -2.70 -5.50
N VAL A 24 -13.72 -2.25 -6.08
CA VAL A 24 -14.53 -3.09 -7.00
C VAL A 24 -13.71 -3.49 -8.22
N ILE A 25 -13.07 -2.53 -8.92
CA ILE A 25 -12.24 -2.81 -10.11
C ILE A 25 -11.10 -3.75 -9.76
N SER A 26 -10.39 -3.47 -8.66
CA SER A 26 -9.25 -4.27 -8.19
C SER A 26 -9.71 -5.64 -7.68
N GLY A 27 -10.89 -5.76 -7.10
CA GLY A 27 -11.48 -7.02 -6.65
C GLY A 27 -11.90 -7.92 -7.82
N ILE A 28 -12.34 -7.33 -8.93
CA ILE A 28 -12.65 -8.05 -10.17
C ILE A 28 -11.37 -8.49 -10.89
N THR A 29 -10.42 -7.57 -11.08
CA THR A 29 -9.22 -7.81 -11.90
C THR A 29 -8.07 -8.47 -11.14
N GLY A 30 -7.87 -8.11 -9.88
CA GLY A 30 -6.72 -8.49 -9.05
C GLY A 30 -6.58 -9.99 -8.82
N PRO A 31 -7.58 -10.69 -8.26
CA PRO A 31 -7.51 -12.13 -8.04
C PRO A 31 -7.21 -12.93 -9.32
N TRP A 32 -7.76 -12.49 -10.46
CA TRP A 32 -7.51 -13.11 -11.75
C TRP A 32 -6.09 -12.86 -12.27
N ILE A 33 -5.57 -11.63 -12.17
CA ILE A 33 -4.17 -11.32 -12.52
C ILE A 33 -3.20 -12.14 -11.66
N ILE A 34 -3.47 -12.22 -10.34
CA ILE A 34 -2.63 -12.96 -9.39
C ILE A 34 -2.64 -14.47 -9.67
N GLY A 35 -3.79 -15.01 -10.09
CA GLY A 35 -3.95 -16.43 -10.42
C GLY A 35 -3.37 -16.85 -11.78
N THR A 36 -2.76 -15.93 -12.54
CA THR A 36 -2.25 -16.21 -13.88
C THR A 36 -0.80 -15.76 -14.05
N LYS A 37 -0.16 -16.14 -15.18
CA LYS A 37 1.20 -15.70 -15.51
C LYS A 37 1.33 -14.20 -15.78
N LEU A 38 0.23 -13.44 -15.83
CA LEU A 38 0.24 -12.00 -16.02
C LEU A 38 1.02 -11.28 -14.92
N LEU A 39 0.87 -11.73 -13.67
CA LEU A 39 1.51 -11.06 -12.52
C LEU A 39 3.02 -10.91 -12.71
N TYR A 40 3.72 -12.00 -13.02
CA TYR A 40 5.19 -12.01 -13.13
C TYR A 40 5.70 -12.03 -14.57
N GLY A 41 5.09 -12.82 -15.45
CA GLY A 41 5.53 -12.96 -16.85
C GLY A 41 5.26 -11.72 -17.71
N PHE A 42 4.32 -10.89 -17.28
CA PHE A 42 3.95 -9.64 -17.94
C PHE A 42 4.07 -8.41 -17.03
N HIS A 43 4.87 -8.50 -15.97
CA HIS A 43 5.18 -7.35 -15.11
C HIS A 43 3.99 -6.64 -14.45
N PHE A 44 2.82 -7.27 -14.28
CA PHE A 44 1.70 -6.67 -13.54
C PHE A 44 2.00 -6.45 -12.05
N TYR A 45 3.03 -7.12 -11.50
CA TYR A 45 3.50 -6.89 -10.13
C TYR A 45 3.92 -5.42 -9.86
N ILE A 46 4.26 -4.64 -10.91
CA ILE A 46 4.64 -3.23 -10.76
C ILE A 46 3.54 -2.40 -10.09
N TYR A 47 2.27 -2.74 -10.30
CA TYR A 47 1.14 -2.01 -9.73
C TYR A 47 1.07 -2.15 -8.20
N GLY A 48 1.46 -3.30 -7.67
CA GLY A 48 1.58 -3.50 -6.23
C GLY A 48 2.65 -2.60 -5.61
N ASN A 49 3.78 -2.43 -6.29
CA ASN A 49 4.86 -1.53 -5.85
C ASN A 49 4.48 -0.06 -6.00
N MET A 50 3.86 0.32 -7.12
CA MET A 50 3.34 1.67 -7.34
C MET A 50 2.30 2.04 -6.27
N GLY A 51 1.44 1.10 -5.86
CA GLY A 51 0.48 1.31 -4.77
C GLY A 51 1.13 1.71 -3.45
N LYS A 52 2.27 1.09 -3.08
CA LYS A 52 3.03 1.45 -1.88
C LYS A 52 3.60 2.87 -1.96
N VAL A 53 4.16 3.22 -3.11
CA VAL A 53 4.74 4.55 -3.37
C VAL A 53 3.66 5.62 -3.37
N LEU A 54 2.50 5.35 -3.98
CA LEU A 54 1.36 6.24 -4.01
C LEU A 54 0.78 6.44 -2.61
N LEU A 55 0.72 5.40 -1.77
CA LEU A 55 0.32 5.53 -0.37
C LEU A 55 1.27 6.46 0.39
N LEU A 56 2.58 6.25 0.24
CA LEU A 56 3.61 7.09 0.86
C LEU A 56 3.45 8.55 0.43
N GLY A 57 3.33 8.80 -0.88
CA GLY A 57 3.12 10.12 -1.45
C GLY A 57 1.83 10.78 -0.99
N SER A 58 0.74 10.00 -0.84
CA SER A 58 -0.54 10.51 -0.35
C SER A 58 -0.47 10.93 1.12
N ILE A 59 0.18 10.14 1.97
CA ILE A 59 0.38 10.51 3.38
C ILE A 59 1.29 11.74 3.49
N ALA A 60 2.40 11.76 2.77
CA ALA A 60 3.30 12.90 2.69
C ALA A 60 2.58 14.17 2.22
N PHE A 61 1.72 14.05 1.20
CA PHE A 61 0.88 15.13 0.70
C PHE A 61 -0.06 15.65 1.78
N LEU A 62 -0.77 14.76 2.50
CA LEU A 62 -1.67 15.18 3.58
C LEU A 62 -0.93 15.90 4.71
N ILE A 63 0.32 15.53 5.01
CA ILE A 63 1.17 16.21 6.00
C ILE A 63 1.53 17.63 5.52
N LEU A 64 1.94 17.79 4.25
CA LEU A 64 2.29 19.09 3.68
C LEU A 64 1.08 20.02 3.50
N ALA A 65 -0.03 19.46 3.04
CA ALA A 65 -1.24 20.18 2.68
C ALA A 65 -2.22 20.35 3.85
N LYS A 66 -1.85 19.93 5.08
CA LYS A 66 -2.76 19.82 6.23
C LYS A 66 -3.57 21.10 6.49
N ASP A 67 -2.95 22.26 6.39
CA ASP A 67 -3.60 23.54 6.68
C ASP A 67 -4.53 23.94 5.52
N LYS A 68 -4.03 23.88 4.28
CA LYS A 68 -4.77 24.24 3.06
C LYS A 68 -5.97 23.34 2.77
N ILE A 69 -5.84 22.03 3.03
CA ILE A 69 -6.87 21.04 2.69
C ILE A 69 -8.11 21.19 3.58
N THR A 70 -7.95 21.71 4.81
CA THR A 70 -9.10 21.93 5.69
C THR A 70 -10.05 23.03 5.19
N SER A 71 -9.54 23.97 4.40
CA SER A 71 -10.26 25.05 3.74
C SER A 71 -10.63 24.75 2.28
N PHE A 72 -10.65 23.48 1.87
CA PHE A 72 -10.93 23.09 0.48
C PHE A 72 -12.30 23.60 0.00
N PRO A 73 -12.41 24.21 -1.20
CA PRO A 73 -13.68 24.74 -1.70
C PRO A 73 -14.65 23.62 -2.12
N TYR A 74 -15.93 23.96 -2.21
CA TYR A 74 -16.97 23.02 -2.60
C TYR A 74 -17.09 22.96 -4.13
N PHE A 75 -17.05 21.75 -4.69
CA PHE A 75 -17.30 21.50 -6.11
C PHE A 75 -18.58 20.69 -6.29
N LYS A 76 -19.47 21.14 -7.18
CA LYS A 76 -20.68 20.40 -7.54
C LYS A 76 -20.33 19.18 -8.40
N PHE A 77 -21.04 18.08 -8.22
CA PHE A 77 -20.90 16.91 -9.09
C PHE A 77 -21.64 17.15 -10.41
N ASN A 78 -20.99 16.91 -11.54
CA ASN A 78 -21.59 17.05 -12.86
C ASN A 78 -22.20 15.71 -13.30
N LYS A 79 -23.39 15.69 -13.90
CA LYS A 79 -24.00 14.44 -14.40
C LYS A 79 -23.16 13.78 -15.49
N SER A 80 -22.43 14.56 -16.30
CA SER A 80 -21.50 14.02 -17.30
C SER A 80 -20.36 13.21 -16.68
N SER A 81 -20.04 13.41 -15.40
CA SER A 81 -19.08 12.57 -14.67
C SER A 81 -19.47 11.09 -14.63
N LEU A 82 -20.78 10.78 -14.61
CA LEU A 82 -21.27 9.39 -14.59
C LEU A 82 -20.88 8.66 -15.87
N PHE A 83 -20.87 9.35 -17.01
CA PHE A 83 -20.44 8.76 -18.29
C PHE A 83 -19.01 8.25 -18.20
N PHE A 84 -18.07 9.02 -17.63
CA PHE A 84 -16.69 8.59 -17.47
C PHE A 84 -16.53 7.41 -16.50
N ILE A 85 -17.33 7.37 -15.43
CA ILE A 85 -17.34 6.23 -14.51
C ILE A 85 -17.80 4.97 -15.26
N LEU A 86 -18.95 5.04 -15.94
CA LEU A 86 -19.49 3.91 -16.72
C LEU A 86 -18.53 3.45 -17.81
N LEU A 87 -17.91 4.40 -18.52
CA LEU A 87 -16.92 4.12 -19.54
C LEU A 87 -15.69 3.41 -18.95
N GLY A 88 -15.22 3.85 -17.77
CA GLY A 88 -14.15 3.16 -17.05
C GLY A 88 -14.49 1.70 -16.76
N PHE A 89 -15.70 1.39 -16.30
CA PHE A 89 -16.15 0.01 -16.12
C PHE A 89 -16.31 -0.76 -17.44
N ALA A 90 -16.72 -0.11 -18.53
CA ALA A 90 -16.83 -0.73 -19.85
C ALA A 90 -15.48 -1.17 -20.43
N PHE A 91 -14.37 -0.57 -20.00
CA PHE A 91 -13.01 -1.00 -20.37
C PHE A 91 -12.53 -2.28 -19.64
N ILE A 92 -13.20 -2.71 -18.57
CA ILE A 92 -12.80 -3.92 -17.82
C ILE A 92 -12.98 -5.20 -18.67
N PRO A 93 -14.13 -5.43 -19.36
CA PRO A 93 -14.24 -6.52 -20.33
C PRO A 93 -13.17 -6.49 -21.43
N VAL A 94 -12.85 -5.30 -21.95
CA VAL A 94 -11.81 -5.12 -22.98
C VAL A 94 -10.44 -5.56 -22.43
N PHE A 95 -10.11 -5.18 -21.20
CA PHE A 95 -8.91 -5.66 -20.51
C PHE A 95 -8.85 -7.19 -20.46
N PHE A 96 -9.93 -7.87 -20.07
CA PHE A 96 -9.93 -9.34 -20.00
C PHE A 96 -9.75 -10.01 -21.36
N VAL A 97 -10.30 -9.44 -22.44
CA VAL A 97 -10.09 -9.96 -23.80
C VAL A 97 -8.62 -9.86 -24.19
N LEU A 98 -8.01 -8.68 -24.04
CA LEU A 98 -6.59 -8.47 -24.37
C LEU A 98 -5.68 -9.33 -23.49
N ALA A 99 -5.97 -9.39 -22.19
CA ALA A 99 -5.19 -10.17 -21.25
C ALA A 99 -5.28 -11.68 -21.50
N LYS A 100 -6.45 -12.21 -21.93
CA LYS A 100 -6.59 -13.60 -22.37
C LYS A 100 -5.76 -13.90 -23.62
N GLN A 101 -5.72 -12.99 -24.59
CA GLN A 101 -4.84 -13.14 -25.74
C GLN A 101 -3.37 -13.11 -25.31
N LEU A 102 -3.02 -12.23 -24.37
CA LEU A 102 -1.67 -12.11 -23.83
C LEU A 102 -1.21 -13.41 -23.14
N LEU A 103 -2.13 -14.13 -22.51
CA LEU A 103 -1.88 -15.44 -21.92
C LEU A 103 -1.51 -16.54 -22.93
N LEU A 104 -1.61 -16.32 -24.24
CA LEU A 104 -1.10 -17.25 -25.24
C LEU A 104 0.43 -17.18 -25.38
N PHE A 105 1.06 -16.09 -24.93
CA PHE A 105 2.50 -15.85 -25.09
C PHE A 105 3.29 -16.13 -23.81
N SER A 106 4.57 -16.52 -23.95
CA SER A 106 5.41 -16.90 -22.81
C SER A 106 5.96 -15.71 -22.02
N ALA A 107 6.15 -14.55 -22.67
CA ALA A 107 6.78 -13.39 -22.07
C ALA A 107 6.28 -12.06 -22.67
N PHE A 108 6.45 -10.98 -21.90
CA PHE A 108 6.09 -9.61 -22.25
C PHE A 108 6.63 -9.15 -23.62
N ASN A 109 7.89 -9.46 -23.92
CA ASN A 109 8.57 -8.96 -25.11
C ASN A 109 8.13 -9.63 -26.42
N VAL A 110 7.43 -10.78 -26.36
CA VAL A 110 6.99 -11.51 -27.57
C VAL A 110 5.95 -10.70 -28.35
N HIS A 111 5.03 -10.03 -27.63
CA HIS A 111 4.06 -9.09 -28.23
C HIS A 111 4.02 -7.80 -27.41
N LEU A 112 5.04 -6.96 -27.58
CA LEU A 112 5.20 -5.72 -26.84
C LEU A 112 3.97 -4.81 -26.92
N MET A 113 3.41 -4.61 -28.12
CA MET A 113 2.25 -3.73 -28.30
C MET A 113 1.01 -4.24 -27.57
N LEU A 114 0.70 -5.54 -27.67
CA LEU A 114 -0.43 -6.14 -26.95
C LEU A 114 -0.22 -6.01 -25.43
N SER A 115 1.01 -6.23 -24.95
CA SER A 115 1.35 -6.03 -23.54
C SER A 115 1.11 -4.59 -23.12
N LEU A 116 1.68 -3.61 -23.82
CA LEU A 116 1.51 -2.18 -23.52
C LEU A 116 0.04 -1.76 -23.56
N TYR A 117 -0.74 -2.21 -24.54
CA TYR A 117 -2.18 -1.93 -24.60
C TYR A 117 -2.93 -2.55 -23.42
N THR A 118 -2.61 -3.80 -23.05
CA THR A 118 -3.26 -4.45 -21.91
C THR A 118 -3.00 -3.69 -20.61
N HIS A 119 -1.76 -3.22 -20.39
CA HIS A 119 -1.43 -2.35 -19.25
C HIS A 119 -2.16 -1.00 -19.33
N PHE A 120 -2.14 -0.36 -20.49
CA PHE A 120 -2.80 0.93 -20.72
C PHE A 120 -4.30 0.85 -20.44
N ILE A 121 -5.01 -0.15 -20.96
CA ILE A 121 -6.47 -0.28 -20.76
C ILE A 121 -6.81 -0.43 -19.28
N LEU A 122 -6.03 -1.21 -18.52
CA LEU A 122 -6.24 -1.33 -17.08
C LEU A 122 -6.05 0.01 -16.37
N LEU A 123 -4.94 0.71 -16.62
CA LEU A 123 -4.66 2.01 -16.01
C LEU A 123 -5.67 3.08 -16.43
N PHE A 124 -6.05 3.08 -17.70
CA PHE A 124 -6.99 4.02 -18.28
C PHE A 124 -8.39 3.84 -17.70
N SER A 125 -8.82 2.59 -17.43
CA SER A 125 -10.10 2.31 -16.76
C SER A 125 -10.16 2.97 -15.38
N VAL A 126 -9.10 2.84 -14.58
CA VAL A 126 -8.99 3.44 -13.23
C VAL A 126 -8.91 4.96 -13.33
N PHE A 127 -8.16 5.49 -14.31
CA PHE A 127 -8.07 6.92 -14.57
C PHE A 127 -9.43 7.53 -14.91
N LEU A 128 -10.22 6.90 -15.80
CA LEU A 128 -11.55 7.39 -16.18
C LEU A 128 -12.52 7.41 -14.99
N VAL A 129 -12.48 6.39 -14.14
CA VAL A 129 -13.27 6.37 -12.90
C VAL A 129 -12.84 7.50 -11.96
N GLY A 130 -11.53 7.70 -11.77
CA GLY A 130 -11.01 8.82 -10.98
C GLY A 130 -11.44 10.17 -11.55
N TYR A 131 -11.27 10.36 -12.86
CA TYR A 131 -11.67 11.58 -13.56
C TYR A 131 -13.17 11.85 -13.43
N GLY A 132 -14.01 10.81 -13.54
CA GLY A 132 -15.44 10.91 -13.29
C GLY A 132 -15.76 11.35 -11.86
N VAL A 133 -15.21 10.67 -10.85
CA VAL A 133 -15.50 10.95 -9.44
C VAL A 133 -15.05 12.35 -9.00
N PHE A 134 -13.86 12.78 -9.40
CA PHE A 134 -13.31 14.08 -9.02
C PHE A 134 -13.82 15.21 -9.93
N GLY A 135 -13.97 14.96 -11.22
CA GLY A 135 -14.41 15.95 -12.20
C GLY A 135 -13.32 16.96 -12.56
N ASN A 136 -13.45 17.56 -13.76
CA ASN A 136 -12.46 18.48 -14.32
C ASN A 136 -12.16 19.68 -13.41
N ASP A 137 -13.19 20.34 -12.87
CA ASP A 137 -13.03 21.55 -12.07
C ASP A 137 -12.23 21.32 -10.79
N LEU A 138 -12.52 20.21 -10.08
CA LEU A 138 -11.81 19.85 -8.87
C LEU A 138 -10.37 19.47 -9.19
N ILE A 139 -10.15 18.65 -10.23
CA ILE A 139 -8.81 18.23 -10.67
C ILE A 139 -7.97 19.45 -11.02
N ASN A 140 -8.48 20.36 -11.84
CA ASN A 140 -7.77 21.57 -12.25
C ASN A 140 -7.47 22.48 -11.06
N TYR A 141 -8.43 22.66 -10.16
CA TYR A 141 -8.21 23.40 -8.92
C TYR A 141 -7.12 22.74 -8.07
N PHE A 142 -7.18 21.42 -7.88
CA PHE A 142 -6.24 20.67 -7.06
C PHE A 142 -4.82 20.78 -7.61
N PHE A 143 -4.61 20.58 -8.91
CA PHE A 143 -3.28 20.72 -9.51
C PHE A 143 -2.77 22.15 -9.44
N ARG A 144 -3.62 23.16 -9.68
CA ARG A 144 -3.21 24.56 -9.61
C ARG A 144 -2.81 24.99 -8.20
N GLU A 145 -3.62 24.64 -7.20
CA GLU A 145 -3.44 25.06 -5.81
C GLU A 145 -2.31 24.29 -5.11
N TYR A 146 -2.16 23.01 -5.42
CA TYR A 146 -1.24 22.10 -4.71
C TYR A 146 -0.02 21.69 -5.56
N TRP A 147 0.27 22.39 -6.66
CA TRP A 147 1.37 22.01 -7.57
C TRP A 147 2.73 21.87 -6.86
N ARG A 148 2.99 22.74 -5.88
CA ARG A 148 4.25 22.72 -5.12
C ARG A 148 4.35 21.45 -4.27
N GLU A 149 3.31 21.15 -3.52
CA GLU A 149 3.21 19.98 -2.64
C GLU A 149 3.26 18.69 -3.46
N ILE A 150 2.57 18.65 -4.61
CA ILE A 150 2.62 17.53 -5.55
C ILE A 150 4.05 17.28 -6.04
N LYS A 151 4.79 18.33 -6.47
CA LYS A 151 6.18 18.17 -6.91
C LYS A 151 7.10 17.65 -5.80
N ILE A 152 6.94 18.13 -4.57
CA ILE A 152 7.71 17.65 -3.42
C ILE A 152 7.39 16.17 -3.15
N CYS A 153 6.11 15.81 -3.14
CA CYS A 153 5.68 14.43 -2.93
C CYS A 153 6.15 13.50 -4.05
N LEU A 154 6.13 13.96 -5.30
CA LEU A 154 6.61 13.20 -6.45
C LEU A 154 8.12 12.97 -6.37
N GLY A 155 8.91 14.02 -6.08
CA GLY A 155 10.36 13.89 -5.89
C GLY A 155 10.70 12.94 -4.75
N PHE A 156 9.98 13.06 -3.62
CA PHE A 156 10.11 12.14 -2.49
C PHE A 156 9.75 10.70 -2.86
N ALA A 157 8.63 10.49 -3.55
CA ALA A 157 8.18 9.18 -4.02
C ALA A 157 9.19 8.50 -4.95
N VAL A 158 9.74 9.24 -5.92
CA VAL A 158 10.78 8.73 -6.84
C VAL A 158 12.05 8.35 -6.07
N LEU A 159 12.52 9.21 -5.17
CA LEU A 159 13.70 8.92 -4.35
C LEU A 159 13.48 7.66 -3.50
N MET A 160 12.29 7.50 -2.92
CA MET A 160 11.93 6.35 -2.10
C MET A 160 11.78 5.07 -2.93
N TYR A 161 11.27 5.18 -4.17
CA TYR A 161 11.19 4.06 -5.10
C TYR A 161 12.59 3.47 -5.41
N PHE A 162 13.61 4.31 -5.57
CA PHE A 162 14.98 3.79 -5.75
C PHE A 162 15.59 3.27 -4.45
N ALA A 163 15.34 3.95 -3.32
CA ALA A 163 15.87 3.55 -2.02
C ALA A 163 15.37 2.17 -1.56
N ILE A 164 14.11 1.81 -1.87
CA ILE A 164 13.52 0.54 -1.44
C ILE A 164 14.30 -0.67 -1.96
N PHE A 165 14.88 -0.59 -3.17
CA PHE A 165 15.67 -1.69 -3.74
C PHE A 165 16.93 -2.00 -2.93
N GLN A 166 17.54 -0.98 -2.30
CA GLN A 166 18.69 -1.20 -1.43
C GLN A 166 18.25 -1.83 -0.11
N VAL A 167 17.15 -1.33 0.45
CA VAL A 167 16.61 -1.83 1.72
C VAL A 167 16.09 -3.26 1.58
N TRP A 168 15.56 -3.63 0.42
CA TRP A 168 15.17 -5.01 0.12
C TRP A 168 16.30 -6.00 0.25
N LYS A 169 17.57 -5.65 0.01
CA LYS A 169 18.69 -6.58 0.21
C LYS A 169 18.79 -7.12 1.65
N LEU A 170 18.19 -6.43 2.62
CA LEU A 170 18.15 -6.85 4.02
C LEU A 170 17.05 -7.88 4.33
N TRP A 171 16.14 -8.16 3.38
CA TRP A 171 15.02 -9.09 3.59
C TRP A 171 15.44 -10.47 4.12
N PRO A 172 16.56 -11.10 3.71
CA PRO A 172 16.93 -12.43 4.21
C PRO A 172 17.21 -12.42 5.73
N ILE A 173 17.86 -11.36 6.21
CA ILE A 173 18.19 -11.18 7.63
C ILE A 173 16.91 -11.04 8.45
N PHE A 174 16.02 -10.15 8.04
CA PHE A 174 14.77 -9.91 8.75
C PHE A 174 13.81 -11.11 8.66
N SER A 175 13.72 -11.80 7.53
CA SER A 175 12.96 -13.05 7.41
C SER A 175 13.47 -14.13 8.36
N LYS A 176 14.79 -14.24 8.54
CA LYS A 176 15.39 -15.18 9.51
C LYS A 176 15.01 -14.83 10.95
N ILE A 177 15.02 -13.55 11.31
CA ILE A 177 14.58 -13.09 12.64
C ILE A 177 13.09 -13.41 12.85
N VAL A 178 12.24 -13.08 11.87
CA VAL A 178 10.80 -13.40 11.94
C VAL A 178 10.58 -14.90 12.07
N LEU A 179 11.32 -15.72 11.31
CA LEU A 179 11.24 -17.17 11.38
C LEU A 179 11.51 -17.68 12.80
N TYR A 180 12.63 -17.29 13.42
CA TYR A 180 12.95 -17.74 14.77
C TYR A 180 11.98 -17.20 15.81
N ALA A 181 11.58 -15.93 15.71
CA ALA A 181 10.61 -15.35 16.64
C ALA A 181 9.27 -16.09 16.59
N VAL A 182 8.77 -16.38 15.39
CA VAL A 182 7.50 -17.10 15.22
C VAL A 182 7.65 -18.58 15.61
N THR A 183 8.78 -19.22 15.31
CA THR A 183 9.10 -20.58 15.77
C THR A 183 9.07 -20.66 17.29
N PHE A 184 9.69 -19.69 17.97
CA PHE A 184 9.67 -19.58 19.43
C PHE A 184 8.23 -19.46 19.96
N LEU A 185 7.42 -18.55 19.39
CA LEU A 185 6.01 -18.38 19.81
C LEU A 185 5.18 -19.66 19.62
N PHE A 186 5.35 -20.37 18.51
CA PHE A 186 4.66 -21.64 18.29
C PHE A 186 5.18 -22.76 19.20
N GLY A 187 6.48 -22.78 19.53
CA GLY A 187 7.06 -23.73 20.47
C GLY A 187 6.51 -23.60 21.90
N LEU A 188 5.90 -22.47 22.26
CA LEU A 188 5.17 -22.31 23.52
C LEU A 188 3.82 -23.02 23.53
N THR A 189 3.22 -23.26 22.37
CA THR A 189 1.84 -23.76 22.23
C THR A 189 1.77 -25.17 21.64
N TYR A 190 2.71 -25.54 20.76
CA TYR A 190 2.72 -26.80 20.02
C TYR A 190 4.05 -27.53 20.19
N THR A 191 3.99 -28.85 20.26
CA THR A 191 5.17 -29.72 20.37
C THR A 191 5.82 -30.03 19.02
N ASN A 192 5.04 -30.02 17.93
CA ASN A 192 5.48 -30.38 16.59
C ASN A 192 5.77 -29.13 15.76
N VAL A 193 6.89 -28.47 16.06
CA VAL A 193 7.36 -27.27 15.34
C VAL A 193 8.76 -27.56 14.78
N THR A 194 8.90 -27.55 13.46
CA THR A 194 10.18 -27.78 12.78
C THR A 194 10.48 -26.69 11.75
N VAL A 195 11.76 -26.43 11.55
CA VAL A 195 12.24 -25.44 10.56
C VAL A 195 13.02 -26.16 9.48
N HIS A 196 12.59 -25.99 8.24
CA HIS A 196 13.28 -26.47 7.05
C HIS A 196 13.92 -25.30 6.30
N GLN A 197 15.19 -25.46 5.91
CA GLN A 197 15.94 -24.43 5.21
C GLN A 197 15.35 -24.18 3.80
N PRO A 198 15.42 -22.93 3.27
CA PRO A 198 16.01 -21.76 3.91
C PRO A 198 15.07 -20.99 4.86
N TYR A 199 13.74 -21.04 4.67
CA TYR A 199 12.78 -20.20 5.41
C TYR A 199 11.40 -20.85 5.62
N THR A 200 11.34 -22.16 5.74
CA THR A 200 10.06 -22.88 5.89
C THR A 200 9.84 -23.26 7.33
N LEU A 201 8.72 -22.82 7.90
CA LEU A 201 8.22 -23.25 9.21
C LEU A 201 7.13 -24.30 9.00
N VAL A 202 7.22 -25.41 9.72
CA VAL A 202 6.19 -26.45 9.76
C VAL A 202 5.65 -26.54 11.17
N VAL A 203 4.34 -26.40 11.31
CA VAL A 203 3.60 -26.55 12.58
C VAL A 203 2.48 -27.56 12.35
N ASN A 204 2.57 -28.71 13.03
CA ASN A 204 1.68 -29.86 12.77
C ASN A 204 1.65 -30.23 11.27
N ASN A 205 0.50 -30.07 10.61
CA ASN A 205 0.29 -30.40 9.20
C ASN A 205 0.32 -29.16 8.28
N PHE A 206 0.78 -28.02 8.77
CA PHE A 206 0.78 -26.76 8.03
C PHE A 206 2.22 -26.26 7.84
N ALA A 207 2.61 -26.06 6.58
CA ALA A 207 3.93 -25.58 6.19
C ALA A 207 3.82 -24.21 5.53
N VAL A 208 4.61 -23.24 6.01
CA VAL A 208 4.65 -21.88 5.46
C VAL A 208 6.07 -21.46 5.19
N LYS A 209 6.30 -20.94 3.98
CA LYS A 209 7.57 -20.33 3.59
C LYS A 209 7.54 -18.83 3.84
N ILE A 210 8.43 -18.33 4.69
CA ILE A 210 8.57 -16.91 5.02
C ILE A 210 9.35 -16.23 3.90
N LEU A 211 8.62 -15.57 2.99
CA LEU A 211 9.19 -14.83 1.86
C LEU A 211 9.46 -13.36 2.21
N GLN A 212 10.03 -12.62 1.26
CA GLN A 212 10.35 -11.19 1.38
C GLN A 212 9.19 -10.35 1.93
N ALA A 213 7.95 -10.58 1.49
CA ALA A 213 6.77 -9.85 1.97
C ALA A 213 6.46 -10.07 3.47
N CYS A 214 6.98 -11.16 4.07
CA CYS A 214 6.80 -11.49 5.48
C CYS A 214 7.91 -10.92 6.39
N SER A 215 9.02 -10.46 5.81
CA SER A 215 10.17 -9.92 6.54
C SER A 215 9.87 -8.65 7.34
N GLY A 216 8.79 -7.93 7.01
CA GLY A 216 8.47 -6.63 7.61
C GLY A 216 9.31 -5.45 7.10
N VAL A 217 10.26 -5.70 6.19
CA VAL A 217 11.16 -4.69 5.63
C VAL A 217 10.40 -3.57 4.93
N ASP A 218 9.34 -3.89 4.18
CA ASP A 218 8.50 -2.89 3.51
C ASP A 218 7.85 -1.92 4.51
N SER A 219 7.28 -2.45 5.60
CA SER A 219 6.64 -1.62 6.63
C SER A 219 7.66 -0.75 7.37
N MET A 220 8.82 -1.31 7.72
CA MET A 220 9.91 -0.56 8.33
C MET A 220 10.45 0.55 7.42
N PHE A 221 10.59 0.26 6.12
CA PHE A 221 10.97 1.25 5.14
C PHE A 221 9.95 2.38 5.06
N LEU A 222 8.68 2.06 4.80
CA LEU A 222 7.60 3.06 4.71
C LEU A 222 7.50 3.91 5.98
N PHE A 223 7.62 3.29 7.16
CA PHE A 223 7.63 3.99 8.44
C PHE A 223 8.80 4.97 8.52
N THR A 224 10.01 4.49 8.25
CA THR A 224 11.24 5.30 8.33
C THR A 224 11.17 6.47 7.36
N SER A 225 10.72 6.24 6.12
CA SER A 225 10.53 7.27 5.11
C SER A 225 9.58 8.37 5.59
N LEU A 226 8.39 8.01 6.08
CA LEU A 226 7.43 8.99 6.60
C LEU A 226 7.94 9.69 7.86
N TYR A 227 8.62 8.96 8.73
CA TYR A 227 9.19 9.50 9.95
C TYR A 227 10.24 10.58 9.67
N VAL A 228 11.15 10.30 8.74
CA VAL A 228 12.14 11.27 8.24
C VAL A 228 11.44 12.44 7.56
N PHE A 229 10.44 12.17 6.70
CA PHE A 229 9.69 13.22 6.01
C PHE A 229 9.03 14.20 6.99
N ILE A 230 8.36 13.71 8.03
CA ILE A 230 7.78 14.56 9.09
C ILE A 230 8.86 15.35 9.82
N GLY A 231 9.99 14.71 10.13
CA GLY A 231 11.15 15.37 10.71
C GLY A 231 11.63 16.56 9.87
N LEU A 232 11.71 16.39 8.55
CA LEU A 232 12.13 17.44 7.62
C LEU A 232 11.11 18.58 7.52
N VAL A 233 9.81 18.27 7.49
CA VAL A 233 8.74 19.28 7.38
C VAL A 233 8.62 20.11 8.66
N ASP A 234 8.61 19.47 9.83
CA ASP A 234 8.38 20.12 11.12
C ASP A 234 9.68 20.39 11.90
N TRP A 235 10.86 20.33 11.25
CA TRP A 235 12.20 20.35 11.89
C TRP A 235 12.41 21.44 12.94
N LYS A 236 11.85 22.63 12.71
CA LYS A 236 12.00 23.79 13.61
C LYS A 236 11.19 23.64 14.91
N VAL A 237 10.08 22.91 14.85
CA VAL A 237 9.08 22.78 15.92
C VAL A 237 9.34 21.55 16.80
N LEU A 238 10.12 20.59 16.32
CA LEU A 238 10.42 19.34 17.03
C LEU A 238 11.61 19.48 17.99
N ASN A 239 11.54 18.77 19.12
CA ASN A 239 12.70 18.54 19.98
C ASN A 239 13.56 17.41 19.38
N HIS A 240 14.74 17.76 18.87
CA HIS A 240 15.61 16.83 18.14
C HIS A 240 16.03 15.61 18.97
N LYS A 241 16.35 15.78 20.26
CA LYS A 241 16.74 14.65 21.13
C LYS A 241 15.61 13.63 21.26
N LYS A 242 14.40 14.10 21.55
CA LYS A 242 13.21 13.23 21.67
C LYS A 242 12.85 12.56 20.35
N TYR A 243 12.99 13.28 19.23
CA TYR A 243 12.77 12.75 17.90
C TYR A 243 13.70 11.55 17.64
N PHE A 244 15.03 11.72 17.72
CA PHE A 244 15.95 10.61 17.47
C PHE A 244 15.78 9.45 18.44
N LEU A 245 15.54 9.71 19.74
CA LEU A 245 15.36 8.66 20.74
C LEU A 245 14.10 7.82 20.48
N LEU A 246 13.03 8.42 19.98
CA LEU A 246 11.76 7.73 19.77
C LEU A 246 11.75 6.86 18.50
N PHE A 247 12.64 7.13 17.55
CA PHE A 247 12.70 6.37 16.30
C PHE A 247 12.95 4.87 16.53
N LEU A 248 13.93 4.52 17.35
CA LEU A 248 14.30 3.12 17.62
C LEU A 248 13.17 2.30 18.27
N PRO A 249 12.54 2.72 19.39
CA PRO A 249 11.43 1.96 19.98
C PRO A 249 10.21 1.90 19.05
N ALA A 250 9.97 2.91 18.23
CA ALA A 250 8.88 2.89 17.26
C ALA A 250 9.13 1.88 16.13
N LEU A 251 10.36 1.84 15.60
CA LEU A 251 10.73 0.88 14.57
C LEU A 251 10.70 -0.56 15.12
N ALA A 252 11.19 -0.77 16.34
CA ALA A 252 11.13 -2.06 17.03
C ALA A 252 9.68 -2.48 17.28
N GLY A 253 8.82 -1.58 17.75
CA GLY A 253 7.40 -1.83 17.96
C GLY A 253 6.67 -2.23 16.67
N LEU A 254 6.96 -1.55 15.56
CA LEU A 254 6.40 -1.91 14.25
C LEU A 254 6.86 -3.31 13.81
N PHE A 255 8.13 -3.65 14.02
CA PHE A 255 8.66 -4.96 13.69
C PHE A 255 8.03 -6.08 14.55
N LEU A 256 7.78 -5.83 15.85
CA LEU A 256 7.05 -6.75 16.71
C LEU A 256 5.60 -6.97 16.23
N VAL A 257 4.91 -5.90 15.81
CA VAL A 257 3.56 -6.03 15.20
C VAL A 257 3.62 -6.90 13.93
N ASN A 258 4.69 -6.81 13.14
CA ASN A 258 4.88 -7.69 11.99
C ASN A 258 5.08 -9.17 12.40
N ILE A 259 5.86 -9.45 13.46
CA ILE A 259 6.02 -10.81 13.99
C ILE A 259 4.65 -11.37 14.44
N LEU A 260 3.89 -10.59 15.20
CA LEU A 260 2.55 -10.97 15.64
C LEU A 260 1.60 -11.20 14.45
N ARG A 261 1.67 -10.37 13.41
CA ARG A 261 0.91 -10.56 12.17
C ARG A 261 1.21 -11.92 11.54
N ILE A 262 2.48 -12.28 11.38
CA ILE A 262 2.86 -13.56 10.76
C ILE A 262 2.44 -14.73 11.64
N TYR A 263 2.63 -14.63 12.95
CA TYR A 263 2.17 -15.62 13.92
C TYR A 263 0.66 -15.87 13.79
N LEU A 264 -0.16 -14.82 13.79
CA LEU A 264 -1.62 -14.92 13.65
C LEU A 264 -2.06 -15.54 12.32
N ILE A 265 -1.40 -15.18 11.21
CA ILE A 265 -1.72 -15.77 9.90
C ILE A 265 -1.44 -17.28 9.88
N ILE A 266 -0.31 -17.70 10.46
CA ILE A 266 0.04 -19.13 10.53
C ILE A 266 -0.91 -19.86 11.48
N LEU A 267 -1.30 -19.25 12.59
CA LEU A 267 -2.25 -19.82 13.54
C LEU A 267 -3.61 -20.10 12.89
N ILE A 268 -4.12 -19.14 12.10
CA ILE A 268 -5.35 -19.30 11.31
C ILE A 268 -5.22 -20.46 10.30
N GLY A 269 -4.05 -20.59 9.66
CA GLY A 269 -3.76 -21.70 8.75
C GLY A 269 -3.74 -23.07 9.44
N VAL A 270 -3.16 -23.14 10.65
CA VAL A 270 -3.14 -24.35 11.49
C VAL A 270 -4.55 -24.76 11.93
N TRP A 271 -5.46 -23.82 12.15
CA TRP A 271 -6.88 -24.09 12.49
C TRP A 271 -7.76 -24.50 11.30
N GLY A 272 -7.18 -24.74 10.12
CA GLY A 272 -7.90 -25.28 8.96
C GLY A 272 -8.36 -24.25 7.94
N TYR A 273 -8.12 -22.95 8.16
CA TYR A 273 -8.47 -21.89 7.20
C TYR A 273 -7.30 -21.54 6.26
N GLN A 274 -6.72 -22.56 5.62
CA GLN A 274 -5.51 -22.42 4.79
C GLN A 274 -5.72 -21.44 3.63
N GLU A 275 -6.84 -21.52 2.91
CA GLU A 275 -7.13 -20.62 1.80
C GLU A 275 -7.18 -19.14 2.22
N LEU A 276 -7.74 -18.87 3.40
CA LEU A 276 -7.84 -17.54 3.96
C LEU A 276 -6.46 -16.95 4.27
N SER A 277 -5.58 -17.77 4.85
CA SER A 277 -4.19 -17.38 5.15
C SER A 277 -3.39 -17.02 3.89
N LEU A 278 -3.58 -17.76 2.79
CA LEU A 278 -2.80 -17.63 1.56
C LEU A 278 -3.29 -16.51 0.63
N LYS A 279 -4.61 -16.34 0.43
CA LYS A 279 -5.15 -15.49 -0.64
C LYS A 279 -5.39 -14.02 -0.24
N LEU A 280 -5.87 -13.75 0.98
CA LEU A 280 -6.37 -12.43 1.38
C LEU A 280 -5.51 -11.72 2.43
N PHE A 281 -4.92 -12.47 3.37
CA PHE A 281 -4.29 -11.88 4.55
C PHE A 281 -2.85 -11.39 4.32
N HIS A 282 -2.07 -12.04 3.46
CA HIS A 282 -0.64 -11.69 3.34
C HIS A 282 -0.36 -10.28 2.81
N THR A 283 -1.17 -9.76 1.87
CA THR A 283 -0.90 -8.48 1.21
C THR A 283 -1.70 -7.31 1.81
N TYR A 284 -2.99 -7.50 2.08
CA TYR A 284 -3.86 -6.42 2.55
C TYR A 284 -3.75 -6.17 4.06
N ALA A 285 -3.66 -7.22 4.87
CA ALA A 285 -3.59 -7.06 6.32
C ALA A 285 -2.30 -6.34 6.75
N GLY A 286 -1.17 -6.63 6.07
CA GLY A 286 0.11 -5.96 6.34
C GLY A 286 0.02 -4.44 6.19
N LEU A 287 -0.67 -3.96 5.16
CA LEU A 287 -0.88 -2.53 4.94
C LEU A 287 -1.80 -1.92 6.00
N LEU A 288 -2.88 -2.61 6.35
CA LEU A 288 -3.83 -2.15 7.37
C LEU A 288 -3.15 -2.01 8.74
N PHE A 289 -2.40 -3.03 9.17
CA PHE A 289 -1.64 -2.97 10.43
C PHE A 289 -0.60 -1.85 10.42
N PHE A 290 0.08 -1.65 9.29
CA PHE A 290 1.02 -0.53 9.14
C PHE A 290 0.33 0.82 9.29
N VAL A 291 -0.76 1.08 8.56
CA VAL A 291 -1.49 2.35 8.63
C VAL A 291 -2.04 2.58 10.03
N ALA A 292 -2.64 1.56 10.65
CA ALA A 292 -3.16 1.64 12.01
C ALA A 292 -2.04 1.97 13.02
N TYR A 293 -0.92 1.24 12.97
CA TYR A 293 0.24 1.49 13.82
C TYR A 293 0.78 2.90 13.62
N PHE A 294 0.96 3.33 12.37
CA PHE A 294 1.50 4.64 12.03
C PHE A 294 0.59 5.78 12.53
N LEU A 295 -0.73 5.68 12.39
CA LEU A 295 -1.68 6.68 12.90
C LEU A 295 -1.67 6.74 14.43
N VAL A 296 -1.65 5.59 15.11
CA VAL A 296 -1.53 5.53 16.58
C VAL A 296 -0.20 6.16 17.02
N PHE A 297 0.89 5.79 16.36
CA PHE A 297 2.21 6.34 16.60
C PHE A 297 2.22 7.86 16.46
N LEU A 298 1.70 8.40 15.35
CA LEU A 298 1.63 9.85 15.13
C LEU A 298 0.83 10.52 16.23
N LYS A 299 -0.35 10.00 16.57
CA LYS A 299 -1.22 10.60 17.59
C LYS A 299 -0.55 10.66 18.97
N LEU A 300 0.14 9.59 19.37
CA LEU A 300 0.78 9.49 20.68
C LEU A 300 2.12 10.24 20.76
N SER A 301 2.88 10.22 19.67
CA SER A 301 4.26 10.68 19.64
C SER A 301 4.39 12.13 19.24
N TYR A 302 3.56 12.60 18.32
CA TYR A 302 3.65 13.96 17.79
C TYR A 302 3.43 15.01 18.88
N SER A 303 2.49 14.79 19.80
CA SER A 303 2.27 15.67 20.96
C SER A 303 3.46 15.69 21.93
N ARG A 304 4.18 14.57 22.07
CA ARG A 304 5.31 14.42 23.01
C ARG A 304 6.64 14.95 22.46
N ILE A 305 6.81 14.98 21.14
CA ILE A 305 8.06 15.43 20.48
C ILE A 305 8.03 16.94 20.19
N ARG A 306 6.85 17.55 20.05
CA ARG A 306 6.71 19.00 19.87
C ARG A 306 7.34 19.75 21.05
N LYS A 307 8.10 20.82 20.75
CA LYS A 307 8.69 21.72 21.73
C LYS A 307 7.64 22.34 22.64
#